data_AF-A0A1V1NVS2-F1
#
_entry.id   AF-A0A1V1NVS2-F1
#
_cell.length_a   1.000
_cell.length_b   1.000
_cell.length_c   1.000
_cell.angle_alpha   90.00
_cell.angle_beta   90.00
_cell.angle_gamma   90.00
#
_symmetry.space_group_name_H-M   'P 1'
#
loop_
_entity.id
_entity.type
_entity.pdbx_description
1 polymer ?
#
loop_
_entity_poly.entity_id
_entity_poly.type
_entity_poly.pdbx_seq_one_letter_code
_entity_poly.pdbx_strand_id
1 'polypeptide(L)'
;MASGRTELISLVKYYWDNYWKKNPNLTLVICGSIANFMFKHIVHSKALHNRKTFEIKLAPLSACESKLFFKQYRSNNEIAKFLMVFGGIPKYLEQVDPQFSFSENMDRLCFQKKWFFCE
;
A
#
# COMPACT_ATOMS: atom_id res chain seq x y z
N MET A 1 -17.21 -2.31 5.09
CA MET A 1 -16.27 -2.98 6.02
C MET A 1 -16.37 -4.49 5.83
N ALA A 2 -15.33 -5.16 5.32
CA ALA A 2 -15.30 -6.61 5.04
C ALA A 2 -14.94 -7.46 6.28
N SER A 3 -15.07 -6.89 7.48
CA SER A 3 -14.80 -7.58 8.75
C SER A 3 -15.98 -8.52 9.05
N GLY A 4 -15.90 -9.77 8.60
CA GLY A 4 -16.87 -10.82 8.93
C GLY A 4 -17.35 -11.70 7.77
N ARG A 5 -17.02 -11.40 6.51
CA ARG A 5 -17.49 -12.17 5.35
C ARG A 5 -16.51 -13.29 4.96
N THR A 6 -16.53 -14.38 5.71
CA THR A 6 -15.89 -15.67 5.32
C THR A 6 -16.43 -16.22 4.00
N GLU A 7 -17.63 -15.79 3.57
CA GLU A 7 -18.26 -16.17 2.30
C GLU A 7 -17.38 -15.90 1.08
N LEU A 8 -16.65 -14.78 1.05
CA LEU A 8 -15.79 -14.42 -0.08
C LEU A 8 -14.68 -15.45 -0.27
N ILE A 9 -14.04 -15.89 0.84
CA ILE A 9 -12.93 -16.84 0.79
C ILE A 9 -13.45 -18.24 0.42
N SER A 10 -14.64 -18.60 0.89
CA SER A 10 -15.31 -19.84 0.51
C SER A 10 -15.68 -19.87 -0.98
N LEU A 11 -16.19 -18.76 -1.53
CA LEU A 11 -16.47 -18.62 -2.96
C LEU A 11 -15.19 -18.70 -3.79
N VAL A 12 -14.15 -17.96 -3.42
CA VAL A 12 -12.84 -18.01 -4.10
C VAL A 12 -12.29 -19.44 -4.11
N LYS A 13 -12.39 -20.16 -2.98
CA LYS A 13 -12.00 -21.58 -2.91
C LYS A 13 -12.81 -22.43 -3.90
N TYR A 14 -14.13 -22.28 -3.93
CA TYR A 14 -15.01 -23.03 -4.83
C TYR A 14 -14.63 -22.82 -6.30
N TYR A 15 -14.44 -21.58 -6.73
CA TYR A 15 -14.06 -21.28 -8.11
C TYR A 15 -12.63 -21.73 -8.44
N TRP A 16 -11.70 -21.61 -7.48
CA TRP A 16 -10.34 -22.08 -7.65
C TRP A 16 -10.28 -23.58 -7.90
N ASP A 17 -11.00 -24.37 -7.10
CA ASP A 17 -10.96 -25.82 -7.16
C ASP A 17 -11.70 -26.42 -8.36
N ASN A 18 -12.78 -25.78 -8.81
CA ASN A 18 -13.62 -26.29 -9.90
C ASN A 18 -13.22 -25.80 -11.28
N TYR A 19 -12.73 -24.56 -11.39
CA TYR A 19 -12.53 -23.89 -12.69
C TYR A 19 -11.10 -23.37 -12.88
N TRP A 20 -10.59 -22.57 -11.93
CA TRP A 20 -9.40 -21.77 -12.20
C TRP A 20 -8.10 -22.55 -12.16
N LYS A 21 -7.97 -23.58 -11.31
CA LYS A 21 -6.73 -24.38 -11.23
C LYS A 21 -6.34 -25.09 -12.53
N LYS A 22 -7.29 -25.27 -13.46
CA LYS A 22 -7.06 -25.93 -14.76
C LYS A 22 -6.63 -24.95 -15.86
N ASN A 23 -6.71 -23.65 -15.62
CA ASN A 23 -6.37 -22.63 -16.60
C ASN A 23 -4.95 -22.11 -16.35
N PRO A 24 -3.95 -22.48 -17.18
CA PRO A 24 -2.57 -22.04 -16.99
C PRO A 24 -2.36 -20.54 -17.22
N ASN A 25 -3.32 -19.84 -17.85
CA ASN A 25 -3.24 -18.41 -18.16
C ASN A 25 -3.90 -17.52 -17.09
N LEU A 26 -4.31 -18.08 -15.95
CA LEU A 26 -4.99 -17.34 -14.89
C LEU A 26 -4.07 -17.12 -13.70
N THR A 27 -3.90 -15.85 -13.31
CA THR A 27 -3.22 -15.45 -12.07
C THR A 27 -4.18 -14.64 -11.21
N LEU A 28 -4.37 -15.05 -9.95
CA LEU A 28 -5.21 -14.34 -8.99
C LEU A 28 -4.33 -13.56 -8.01
N VAL A 29 -4.52 -12.25 -7.94
CA VAL A 29 -3.85 -11.38 -6.97
C VAL A 29 -4.88 -10.85 -5.98
N ILE A 30 -4.66 -11.08 -4.68
CA ILE A 30 -5.53 -10.59 -3.62
C ILE A 30 -4.76 -9.57 -2.78
N CYS A 31 -5.26 -8.35 -2.70
CA CYS A 31 -4.68 -7.26 -1.91
C CYS A 31 -5.69 -6.76 -0.86
N GLY A 32 -5.18 -6.20 0.24
CA GLY A 32 -6.03 -5.64 1.28
C GLY A 32 -5.24 -4.78 2.26
N SER A 33 -5.83 -3.66 2.66
CA SER A 33 -5.23 -2.69 3.59
C SER A 33 -5.25 -3.16 5.05
N ILE A 34 -6.14 -4.08 5.41
CA ILE A 34 -6.29 -4.58 6.77
C ILE A 34 -5.37 -5.80 6.95
N ALA A 35 -4.14 -5.55 7.39
CA ALA A 35 -3.12 -6.58 7.56
C ALA A 35 -3.59 -7.76 8.43
N ASN A 36 -4.32 -7.49 9.53
CA ASN A 36 -4.82 -8.54 10.42
C ASN A 36 -5.88 -9.43 9.75
N PHE A 37 -6.75 -8.85 8.91
CA PHE A 37 -7.74 -9.61 8.14
C PHE A 37 -7.05 -10.48 7.09
N MET A 38 -6.13 -9.89 6.32
CA MET A 38 -5.34 -10.61 5.31
C MET A 38 -4.57 -11.77 5.96
N PHE A 39 -3.91 -11.52 7.09
CA PHE A 39 -3.13 -12.52 7.79
C PHE A 39 -4.00 -13.67 8.34
N LYS A 40 -5.10 -13.35 9.04
CA LYS A 40 -5.98 -14.36 9.66
C LYS A 40 -6.79 -15.15 8.63
N HIS A 41 -7.31 -14.50 7.60
CA HIS A 41 -8.32 -15.08 6.72
C HIS A 41 -7.80 -15.46 5.33
N ILE A 42 -6.60 -15.04 4.95
CA ILE A 42 -5.99 -15.39 3.66
C ILE A 42 -4.70 -16.17 3.89
N VAL A 43 -3.74 -15.61 4.62
CA VAL A 43 -2.43 -16.24 4.85
C VAL A 43 -2.53 -17.51 5.71
N HIS A 44 -3.23 -17.44 6.85
CA HIS A 44 -3.45 -18.58 7.75
C HIS A 44 -4.73 -19.38 7.45
N SER A 45 -5.37 -19.14 6.31
CA SER A 45 -6.62 -19.82 5.98
C SER A 45 -6.38 -21.28 5.61
N LYS A 46 -7.02 -22.20 6.35
CA LYS A 46 -7.06 -23.64 5.98
C LYS A 46 -7.60 -23.87 4.56
N ALA A 47 -8.40 -22.94 4.02
CA ALA A 47 -8.92 -23.01 2.66
C ALA A 47 -7.86 -22.77 1.57
N LEU A 48 -6.87 -21.91 1.84
CA LEU A 48 -5.88 -21.43 0.86
C LEU A 48 -4.43 -21.82 1.21
N HIS A 49 -4.21 -22.54 2.32
CA HIS A 49 -2.89 -22.87 2.86
C HIS A 49 -1.92 -23.53 1.86
N ASN A 50 -2.42 -24.39 0.96
CA ASN A 50 -1.62 -25.04 -0.09
C ASN A 50 -1.88 -24.47 -1.49
N ARG A 51 -2.53 -23.31 -1.60
CA ARG A 51 -2.86 -22.64 -2.87
C ARG A 51 -2.11 -21.31 -3.01
N LYS A 52 -1.29 -20.93 -2.02
CA LYS A 52 -0.44 -19.72 -2.10
C LYS A 52 0.85 -20.05 -2.83
N THR A 53 1.14 -19.29 -3.89
CA THR A 53 2.42 -19.38 -4.62
C THR A 53 3.39 -18.30 -4.15
N PHE A 54 2.89 -17.11 -3.85
CA PHE A 54 3.72 -15.96 -3.49
C PHE A 54 2.99 -15.07 -2.49
N GLU A 55 3.76 -14.47 -1.56
CA GLU A 55 3.25 -13.55 -0.54
C GLU A 55 4.15 -12.31 -0.53
N ILE A 56 3.53 -11.14 -0.72
CA ILE A 56 4.24 -9.85 -0.70
C ILE A 56 3.75 -9.05 0.49
N LYS A 57 4.66 -8.79 1.44
CA LYS A 57 4.45 -7.79 2.49
C LYS A 57 4.93 -6.44 1.97
N LEU A 58 4.00 -5.57 1.58
CA LEU A 58 4.31 -4.20 1.18
C LEU A 58 4.79 -3.40 2.41
N ALA A 59 6.06 -3.04 2.41
CA ALA A 59 6.66 -2.12 3.37
C ALA A 59 6.62 -0.68 2.82
N PRO A 60 6.78 0.34 3.68
CA PRO A 60 7.09 1.68 3.20
C PRO A 60 8.33 1.68 2.30
N LEU A 61 8.37 2.60 1.35
CA LEU A 61 9.49 2.74 0.42
C LEU A 61 10.78 3.07 1.18
N SER A 62 11.90 2.55 0.70
CA SER A 62 13.21 2.98 1.16
C SER A 62 13.48 4.45 0.79
N ALA A 63 14.47 5.07 1.43
CA ALA A 63 14.86 6.44 1.08
C ALA A 63 15.28 6.58 -0.40
N CYS A 64 15.95 5.56 -0.93
CA CYS A 64 16.37 5.50 -2.33
C CYS A 64 15.17 5.45 -3.30
N GLU A 65 14.18 4.61 -3.01
CA GLU A 65 12.96 4.52 -3.82
C GLU A 65 12.10 5.79 -3.69
N SER A 66 11.99 6.32 -2.47
CA SER A 66 11.22 7.52 -2.18
C SER A 66 11.78 8.75 -2.91
N LYS A 67 13.09 8.81 -3.14
CA LYS A 67 13.74 9.86 -3.93
C LYS A 67 13.15 9.97 -5.35
N LEU A 68 12.65 8.87 -5.92
CA LEU A 68 12.05 8.86 -7.25
C LEU A 68 10.76 9.71 -7.33
N PHE A 69 10.09 9.95 -6.21
CA PHE A 69 8.89 10.81 -6.16
C PHE A 69 9.22 12.30 -6.36
N PHE A 70 10.43 12.73 -6.01
CA PHE A 70 10.78 14.16 -5.99
C PHE A 70 11.35 14.69 -7.32
N LYS A 71 11.50 13.83 -8.35
CA LYS A 71 12.16 14.15 -9.64
C LYS A 71 13.54 14.81 -9.44
N GLN A 72 14.23 15.26 -10.49
CA GLN A 72 15.56 15.88 -10.36
C GLN A 72 15.53 17.32 -9.77
N TYR A 73 14.40 17.77 -9.24
CA TYR A 73 14.18 19.18 -8.87
C TYR A 73 14.60 19.52 -7.43
N ARG A 74 14.96 18.53 -6.60
CA ARG A 74 15.28 18.76 -5.18
C ARG A 74 16.61 18.18 -4.73
N SER A 75 17.25 18.90 -3.82
CA SER A 75 18.50 18.46 -3.17
C SER A 75 18.26 17.26 -2.25
N ASN A 76 19.27 16.41 -2.08
CA ASN A 76 19.18 15.26 -1.16
C ASN A 76 18.82 15.69 0.27
N ASN A 77 19.28 16.86 0.72
CA ASN A 77 18.98 17.39 2.05
C ASN A 77 17.50 17.72 2.22
N GLU A 78 16.86 18.29 1.19
CA GLU A 78 15.45 18.62 1.23
C GLU A 78 14.58 17.36 1.19
N ILE A 79 14.96 16.37 0.37
CA ILE A 79 14.31 15.06 0.32
C ILE A 79 14.41 14.38 1.69
N ALA A 80 15.57 14.42 2.34
CA ALA A 80 15.73 13.87 3.69
C ALA A 80 14.77 14.52 4.70
N LYS A 81 14.58 15.85 4.64
CA LYS A 81 13.59 16.54 5.50
C LYS A 81 12.17 16.05 5.26
N PHE A 82 11.76 15.88 3.99
CA PHE A 82 10.44 15.32 3.69
C PHE A 82 10.26 13.89 4.22
N LEU A 83 11.28 13.04 4.07
CA LEU A 83 11.25 11.66 4.57
C LEU A 83 11.24 11.58 6.10
N MET A 84 11.84 12.55 6.80
CA MET A 84 11.76 12.61 8.27
C MET A 84 10.34 12.91 8.75
N VAL A 85 9.56 13.68 8.00
CA VAL A 85 8.18 14.05 8.36
C VAL A 85 7.17 12.98 7.92
N PHE A 86 7.26 12.53 6.66
CA PHE A 86 6.26 11.67 6.04
C PHE A 86 6.64 10.18 5.99
N GLY A 87 7.90 9.85 6.27
CA GLY A 87 8.44 8.51 6.05
C GLY A 87 8.45 8.12 4.57
N GLY A 88 8.47 6.82 4.31
CA GLY A 88 8.46 6.24 2.96
C GLY A 88 7.06 5.91 2.43
N ILE A 89 6.00 6.57 2.91
CA ILE A 89 4.63 6.24 2.51
C ILE A 89 4.32 6.95 1.18
N PRO A 90 4.12 6.22 0.05
CA PRO A 90 3.95 6.82 -1.27
C PRO A 90 2.86 7.88 -1.30
N LYS A 91 1.71 7.58 -0.67
CA LYS A 91 0.55 8.47 -0.65
C LYS A 91 0.85 9.86 -0.09
N TYR A 92 1.75 9.94 0.89
CA TYR A 92 2.15 11.21 1.52
C TYR A 92 3.14 11.96 0.64
N LEU A 93 4.09 11.24 0.05
CA LEU A 93 5.08 11.80 -0.88
C LEU A 93 4.41 12.37 -2.14
N GLU A 94 3.33 11.77 -2.63
CA GLU A 94 2.52 12.29 -3.74
C GLU A 94 1.85 13.64 -3.45
N GLN A 95 1.64 14.00 -2.18
CA GLN A 95 1.03 15.29 -1.83
C GLN A 95 2.03 16.44 -1.88
N VAL A 96 3.34 16.14 -1.94
CA VAL A 96 4.38 17.16 -2.01
C VAL A 96 4.40 17.79 -3.39
N ASP A 97 4.23 19.09 -3.43
CA ASP A 97 4.20 19.87 -4.65
C ASP A 97 5.61 20.41 -4.96
N PRO A 98 6.18 20.10 -6.14
CA PRO A 98 7.53 20.49 -6.52
C PRO A 98 7.69 22.01 -6.72
N GLN A 99 6.61 22.77 -6.88
CA GLN A 99 6.68 24.22 -7.11
C GLN A 99 6.92 25.01 -5.83
N PHE A 100 6.63 24.42 -4.67
CA PHE A 100 6.77 25.07 -3.37
C PHE A 100 8.03 24.60 -2.63
N SER A 101 8.56 25.45 -1.76
CA SER A 101 9.63 25.08 -0.84
C SER A 101 9.18 24.03 0.17
N PHE A 102 10.13 23.42 0.90
CA PHE A 102 9.83 22.53 2.03
C PHE A 102 8.86 23.19 3.03
N SER A 103 9.15 24.41 3.47
CA SER A 103 8.35 25.11 4.49
C SER A 103 6.92 25.39 4.03
N GLU A 104 6.73 25.81 2.78
CA GLU A 104 5.40 26.04 2.20
C GLU A 104 4.62 24.74 2.03
N ASN A 105 5.29 23.65 1.64
CA ASN A 105 4.66 22.33 1.64
C ASN A 105 4.25 21.90 3.05
N MET A 106 5.07 22.15 4.08
CA MET A 106 4.70 21.84 5.46
C MET A 106 3.49 22.66 5.92
N ASP A 107 3.48 23.97 5.66
CA ASP A 107 2.34 24.84 6.00
C ASP A 107 1.04 24.32 5.37
N ARG A 108 1.09 24.09 4.05
CA ARG A 108 -0.06 23.62 3.28
C ARG A 108 -0.54 22.24 3.75
N LEU A 109 0.36 21.28 3.90
CA LEU A 109 -0.01 19.88 4.16
C LEU A 109 -0.34 19.61 5.63
N CYS A 110 0.37 20.25 6.56
CA CYS A 110 0.37 19.90 7.98
C CYS A 110 -0.23 20.98 8.90
N PHE A 111 -0.47 22.21 8.44
CA PHE A 111 -0.93 23.30 9.30
C PHE A 111 -2.18 24.01 8.80
N GLN A 112 -2.64 23.74 7.57
CA GLN A 112 -3.88 24.30 7.05
C GLN A 112 -5.08 23.36 7.28
N LYS A 113 -6.14 23.93 7.88
CA LYS A 113 -7.37 23.29 8.37
C LYS A 113 -8.23 22.48 7.37
N LYS A 114 -7.81 22.38 6.11
CA LYS A 114 -8.56 21.69 5.02
C LYS A 114 -7.72 20.65 4.28
N TRP A 115 -6.52 20.36 4.77
CA TRP A 115 -5.56 19.55 4.04
C TRP A 115 -5.33 18.21 4.70
N PHE A 116 -4.74 17.32 3.90
CA PHE A 116 -4.72 15.87 4.08
C PHE A 116 -4.34 15.36 5.48
N PHE A 117 -3.57 16.10 6.27
CA PHE A 117 -3.14 15.69 7.62
C PHE A 117 -3.83 16.41 8.78
N CYS A 118 -4.70 17.39 8.52
CA CYS A 118 -5.37 18.21 9.53
C CYS A 118 -6.90 17.97 9.59
N GLU A 119 -7.36 16.79 9.18
CA GLU A 119 -8.78 16.39 9.32
C GLU A 119 -9.32 16.58 10.74
#